data_AF-A0A2V1AZD7-F1
#
_entry.id   AF-A0A2V1AZD7-F1
#
_cell.length_a   1.000
_cell.length_b   1.000
_cell.length_c   1.000
_cell.angle_alpha   90.00
_cell.angle_beta   90.00
_cell.angle_gamma   90.00
#
_symmetry.space_group_name_H-M   'P 1'
#
loop_
_entity.id
_entity.type
_entity.pdbx_description
1 polymer ?
#
loop_
_entity_poly.entity_id
_entity_poly.type
_entity_poly.pdbx_seq_one_letter_code
_entity_poly.pdbx_strand_id
1 'polypeptide(L)'
;MNKLQRQPPAQAQRPSPSPQVNTQIPAESLELIRNRLSQVHQSLRKLADQINLHNRNPAKVRLPSYSNLQSQFQVLITQLQTIAARLDSNDETLKTTNVYPLPAFPTTQHEGLVTTLLRKKPLPEVDEWIDAAIAESDQFKLPIHADDDFAEWCYAKVKELEDEFTFEGFHTEAELEFMETDEGQKAEEARKEADKEKEKLNSEVSGGKTPMSPNVVLRFINRGVIQ
;
A
#
# COMPACT_ATOMS: atom_id res chain seq x y z
N MET A 1 26.43 -13.08 -84.44
CA MET A 1 25.10 -12.79 -83.87
C MET A 1 24.86 -13.76 -82.72
N ASN A 2 24.58 -13.19 -81.54
CA ASN A 2 23.96 -13.74 -80.33
C ASN A 2 24.61 -14.93 -79.61
N LYS A 3 25.55 -14.62 -78.71
CA LYS A 3 25.87 -15.47 -77.56
C LYS A 3 24.74 -15.39 -76.53
N LEU A 4 24.25 -16.55 -76.12
CA LEU A 4 23.30 -16.73 -75.01
C LEU A 4 23.83 -16.07 -73.73
N GLN A 5 23.14 -15.03 -73.27
CA GLN A 5 23.26 -14.50 -71.92
C GLN A 5 22.35 -15.35 -71.01
N ARG A 6 22.92 -16.32 -70.28
CA ARG A 6 22.22 -17.01 -69.19
C ARG A 6 22.00 -16.03 -68.04
N GLN A 7 20.76 -15.67 -67.75
CA GLN A 7 20.38 -15.11 -66.46
C GLN A 7 20.50 -16.21 -65.38
N PRO A 8 21.13 -15.94 -64.23
CA PRO A 8 20.94 -16.78 -63.05
C PRO A 8 19.57 -16.48 -62.41
N PRO A 9 18.94 -17.49 -61.77
CA PRO A 9 17.60 -17.35 -61.21
C PRO A 9 17.61 -16.38 -60.02
N ALA A 10 16.52 -15.61 -59.92
CA ALA A 10 16.21 -14.76 -58.79
C ALA A 10 16.40 -15.53 -57.48
N GLN A 11 17.39 -15.13 -56.68
CA GLN A 11 17.53 -15.59 -55.32
C GLN A 11 16.27 -15.15 -54.58
N ALA A 12 15.41 -16.10 -54.25
CA ALA A 12 14.31 -15.92 -53.31
C ALA A 12 14.92 -15.31 -52.04
N GLN A 13 14.63 -14.02 -51.83
CA GLN A 13 14.96 -13.33 -50.58
C GLN A 13 14.31 -14.15 -49.46
N ARG A 14 15.13 -14.85 -48.68
CA ARG A 14 14.69 -15.39 -47.41
C ARG A 14 14.11 -14.20 -46.63
N PRO A 15 12.89 -14.29 -46.07
CA PRO A 15 12.42 -13.26 -45.18
C PRO A 15 13.48 -13.12 -44.08
N SER A 16 14.02 -11.91 -43.98
CA SER A 16 14.90 -11.50 -42.89
C SER A 16 14.29 -12.00 -41.57
N PRO A 17 15.08 -12.63 -40.68
CA PRO A 17 14.55 -13.06 -39.40
C PRO A 17 14.00 -11.81 -38.72
N SER A 18 12.68 -11.77 -38.54
CA SER A 18 12.05 -10.82 -37.65
C SER A 18 12.83 -10.87 -36.34
N PRO A 19 13.25 -9.71 -35.77
CA PRO A 19 13.94 -9.71 -34.49
C PRO A 19 13.00 -10.39 -33.52
N GLN A 20 13.39 -11.59 -33.06
CA GLN A 20 12.64 -12.34 -32.08
C GLN A 20 12.57 -11.45 -30.84
N VAL A 21 11.41 -10.81 -30.63
CA VAL A 21 11.14 -10.01 -29.45
C VAL A 21 11.22 -10.99 -28.30
N ASN A 22 12.25 -10.82 -27.49
CA ASN A 22 12.64 -11.70 -26.41
C ASN A 22 11.40 -12.02 -25.55
N THR A 23 10.93 -13.27 -25.62
CA THR A 23 9.67 -13.74 -25.03
C THR A 23 9.72 -13.88 -23.50
N GLN A 24 10.77 -13.37 -22.87
CA GLN A 24 11.01 -13.45 -21.42
C GLN A 24 10.90 -12.08 -20.72
N ILE A 25 10.25 -11.09 -21.34
CA ILE A 25 9.95 -9.84 -20.63
C ILE A 25 8.79 -10.11 -19.66
N PRO A 26 8.94 -9.86 -18.34
CA PRO A 26 7.89 -10.02 -17.34
C PRO A 26 6.80 -8.95 -17.51
N ALA A 27 6.03 -9.04 -18.60
CA ALA A 27 5.08 -8.02 -19.01
C ALA A 27 3.95 -7.83 -17.98
N GLU A 28 3.46 -8.91 -17.38
CA GLU A 28 2.37 -8.86 -16.40
C GLU A 28 2.79 -8.12 -15.11
N SER A 29 3.97 -8.43 -14.57
CA SER A 29 4.51 -7.75 -13.39
C SER A 29 4.74 -6.26 -13.65
N LEU A 30 5.29 -5.92 -14.82
CA LEU A 30 5.51 -4.53 -15.22
C LEU A 30 4.19 -3.78 -15.45
N GLU A 31 3.19 -4.42 -16.05
CA GLU A 31 1.86 -3.85 -16.25
C GLU A 31 1.14 -3.58 -14.91
N LEU A 32 1.28 -4.47 -13.94
CA LEU A 32 0.75 -4.28 -12.60
C LEU A 32 1.40 -3.04 -11.92
N ILE A 33 2.72 -2.92 -12.01
CA ILE A 33 3.46 -1.76 -11.47
C ILE A 33 3.04 -0.48 -12.20
N ARG A 34 2.94 -0.52 -13.54
CA ARG A 34 2.51 0.62 -14.37
C ARG A 34 1.14 1.14 -13.95
N ASN A 35 0.17 0.25 -13.76
CA ASN A 35 -1.19 0.63 -13.34
C ASN A 35 -1.18 1.32 -11.97
N ARG A 36 -0.37 0.84 -11.02
CA ARG A 36 -0.26 1.45 -9.68
C ARG A 36 0.48 2.79 -9.71
N LEU A 37 1.56 2.89 -10.47
CA LEU A 37 2.27 4.16 -10.67
C LEU A 37 1.36 5.21 -11.31
N SER A 38 0.50 4.82 -12.26
CA SER A 38 -0.50 5.71 -12.85
C SER A 38 -1.52 6.21 -11.81
N GLN A 39 -1.93 5.38 -10.85
CA GLN A 39 -2.84 5.77 -9.78
C GLN A 39 -2.19 6.80 -8.84
N VAL A 40 -0.94 6.57 -8.44
CA VAL A 40 -0.17 7.53 -7.63
C VAL A 40 0.10 8.83 -8.38
N HIS A 41 0.41 8.75 -9.67
CA HIS A 41 0.59 9.95 -10.48
C HIS A 41 -0.70 10.80 -10.51
N GLN A 42 -1.86 10.15 -10.69
CA GLN A 42 -3.14 10.85 -10.71
C GLN A 42 -3.48 11.46 -9.35
N SER A 43 -3.19 10.80 -8.23
CA SER A 43 -3.44 11.32 -6.88
C SER A 43 -2.52 12.50 -6.56
N LEU A 44 -1.22 12.39 -6.85
CA LEU A 44 -0.26 13.48 -6.72
C LEU A 44 -0.63 14.68 -7.59
N ARG A 45 -1.05 14.44 -8.84
CA ARG A 45 -1.45 15.53 -9.74
C ARG A 45 -2.68 16.27 -9.21
N LYS A 46 -3.69 15.54 -8.73
CA LYS A 46 -4.87 16.17 -8.08
C LYS A 46 -4.48 17.00 -6.87
N LEU A 47 -3.58 16.50 -6.01
CA LEU A 47 -3.10 17.23 -4.85
C LEU A 47 -2.31 18.49 -5.26
N ALA A 48 -1.40 18.36 -6.22
CA ALA A 48 -0.63 19.47 -6.77
C ALA A 48 -1.55 20.52 -7.41
N ASP A 49 -2.57 20.11 -8.16
CA ASP A 49 -3.54 21.02 -8.78
C ASP A 49 -4.35 21.78 -7.72
N GLN A 50 -4.75 21.12 -6.62
CA GLN A 50 -5.44 21.78 -5.50
C GLN A 50 -4.55 22.83 -4.80
N ILE A 51 -3.29 22.49 -4.53
CA ILE A 51 -2.31 23.40 -3.90
C ILE A 51 -2.00 24.56 -4.84
N ASN A 52 -1.76 24.29 -6.13
CA ASN A 52 -1.48 25.31 -7.13
C ASN A 52 -2.66 26.24 -7.36
N LEU A 53 -3.89 25.72 -7.34
CA LEU A 53 -5.10 26.52 -7.48
C LEU A 53 -5.25 27.50 -6.31
N HIS A 54 -4.94 27.05 -5.09
CA HIS A 54 -4.88 27.92 -3.92
C HIS A 54 -3.79 28.99 -4.06
N ASN A 55 -2.55 28.60 -4.39
CA ASN A 55 -1.42 29.52 -4.53
C ASN A 55 -1.66 30.59 -5.61
N ARG A 56 -2.36 30.24 -6.69
CA ARG A 56 -2.67 31.17 -7.79
C ARG A 56 -3.85 32.11 -7.48
N ASN A 57 -4.80 31.69 -6.66
CA ASN A 57 -6.01 32.48 -6.35
C ASN A 57 -6.34 32.46 -4.85
N PRO A 58 -5.47 33.01 -3.98
CA PRO A 58 -5.63 32.91 -2.53
C PRO A 58 -6.92 33.60 -2.01
N ALA A 59 -7.43 34.60 -2.74
CA ALA A 59 -8.66 35.32 -2.38
C ALA A 59 -9.96 34.63 -2.83
N LYS A 60 -9.92 33.72 -3.81
CA LYS A 60 -11.12 33.05 -4.38
C LYS A 60 -11.21 31.58 -3.98
N VAL A 61 -10.07 30.95 -3.72
CA VAL A 61 -9.97 29.53 -3.42
C VAL A 61 -9.30 29.38 -2.05
N ARG A 62 -10.10 29.12 -1.04
CA ARG A 62 -9.60 28.75 0.30
C ARG A 62 -8.94 27.38 0.20
N LEU A 63 -7.84 27.16 0.92
CA LEU A 63 -7.27 25.81 1.04
C LEU A 63 -8.38 24.82 1.44
N PRO A 64 -8.33 23.57 0.94
CA PRO A 64 -9.17 22.52 1.49
C PRO A 64 -8.99 22.47 3.01
N SER A 65 -10.07 22.10 3.73
CA SER A 65 -9.99 21.84 5.17
C SER A 65 -8.82 20.90 5.46
N TYR A 66 -8.12 21.13 6.57
CA TYR A 66 -6.98 20.29 6.96
C TYR A 66 -7.33 18.80 6.98
N SER A 67 -8.54 18.45 7.43
CA SER A 67 -9.05 17.07 7.40
C SER A 67 -9.13 16.48 5.98
N ASN A 68 -9.50 17.29 4.97
CA ASN A 68 -9.53 16.85 3.57
C ASN A 68 -8.13 16.68 3.00
N LEU A 69 -7.18 17.51 3.41
CA LEU A 69 -5.78 17.39 3.01
C LEU A 69 -5.16 16.13 3.63
N GLN A 70 -5.36 15.92 4.93
CA GLN A 70 -4.88 14.75 5.66
C GLN A 70 -5.44 13.46 5.07
N SER A 71 -6.74 13.42 4.75
CA SER A 71 -7.36 12.25 4.11
C SER A 71 -6.72 11.93 2.75
N GLN A 72 -6.44 12.96 1.94
CA GLN A 72 -5.74 12.78 0.66
C GLN A 72 -4.29 12.30 0.83
N PHE A 73 -3.59 12.82 1.83
CA PHE A 73 -2.25 12.36 2.20
C PHE A 73 -2.26 10.90 2.67
N GLN A 74 -3.24 10.50 3.48
CA GLN A 74 -3.36 9.12 3.94
C GLN A 74 -3.55 8.17 2.76
N VAL A 75 -4.42 8.54 1.81
CA VAL A 75 -4.62 7.76 0.58
C VAL A 75 -3.33 7.66 -0.22
N LEU A 76 -2.56 8.74 -0.33
CA LEU A 76 -1.26 8.73 -1.01
C LEU A 76 -0.26 7.80 -0.31
N ILE A 77 -0.18 7.84 1.02
CA ILE A 77 0.68 6.96 1.82
C ILE A 77 0.34 5.49 1.57
N THR A 78 -0.95 5.11 1.63
CA THR A 78 -1.38 3.74 1.35
C THR A 78 -1.02 3.30 -0.08
N GLN A 79 -1.15 4.20 -1.06
CA GLN A 79 -0.78 3.90 -2.44
C GLN A 79 0.75 3.72 -2.60
N LEU A 80 1.56 4.54 -1.93
CA LEU A 80 3.02 4.41 -1.93
C LEU A 80 3.47 3.11 -1.26
N GLN A 81 2.89 2.75 -0.10
CA GLN A 81 3.15 1.48 0.57
C GLN A 81 2.80 0.29 -0.33
N THR A 82 1.67 0.37 -1.04
CA THR A 82 1.27 -0.68 -2.00
C THR A 82 2.29 -0.82 -3.13
N ILE A 83 2.81 0.29 -3.67
CA ILE A 83 3.84 0.24 -4.72
C ILE A 83 5.14 -0.35 -4.17
N ALA A 84 5.58 0.08 -2.98
CA ALA A 84 6.78 -0.44 -2.34
C ALA A 84 6.70 -1.98 -2.16
N ALA A 85 5.58 -2.47 -1.62
CA ALA A 85 5.35 -3.91 -1.46
C ALA A 85 5.34 -4.66 -2.81
N ARG A 86 4.82 -4.05 -3.89
CA ARG A 86 4.81 -4.65 -5.23
C ARG A 86 6.19 -4.64 -5.89
N LEU A 87 7.00 -3.61 -5.66
CA LEU A 87 8.39 -3.57 -6.12
C LEU A 87 9.21 -4.65 -5.42
N ASP A 88 9.04 -4.79 -4.10
CA ASP A 88 9.71 -5.81 -3.29
C ASP A 88 9.32 -7.23 -3.70
N SER A 89 8.02 -7.49 -3.90
CA SER A 89 7.52 -8.80 -4.38
C SER A 89 8.04 -9.18 -5.78
N ASN A 90 8.47 -8.21 -6.60
CA ASN A 90 8.98 -8.45 -7.95
C ASN A 90 10.49 -8.14 -8.07
N ASP A 91 11.20 -7.98 -6.95
CA ASP A 91 12.57 -7.48 -6.92
C ASP A 91 13.54 -8.34 -7.75
N GLU A 92 13.48 -9.67 -7.62
CA GLU A 92 14.31 -10.60 -8.39
C GLU A 92 14.13 -10.40 -9.90
N THR A 93 12.87 -10.29 -10.32
CA THR A 93 12.49 -10.14 -11.72
C THR A 93 12.92 -8.78 -12.30
N LEU A 94 12.84 -7.71 -11.49
CA LEU A 94 13.26 -6.38 -11.88
C LEU A 94 14.78 -6.24 -11.93
N LYS A 95 15.52 -6.90 -11.02
CA LYS A 95 16.99 -6.92 -11.02
C LYS A 95 17.57 -7.67 -12.22
N THR A 96 16.92 -8.75 -12.68
CA THR A 96 17.37 -9.51 -13.85
C THR A 96 17.01 -8.84 -15.19
N THR A 97 16.02 -7.96 -15.19
CA THR A 97 15.53 -7.32 -16.41
C THR A 97 16.38 -6.10 -16.75
N ASN A 98 16.96 -6.07 -17.95
CA ASN A 98 17.70 -4.91 -18.44
C ASN A 98 16.86 -4.09 -19.42
N VAL A 99 16.90 -2.76 -19.27
CA VAL A 99 16.06 -1.84 -20.03
C VAL A 99 16.92 -1.18 -21.11
N TYR A 100 16.55 -1.40 -22.36
CA TYR A 100 17.14 -0.76 -23.54
C TYR A 100 16.06 -0.11 -24.40
N PRO A 101 16.36 0.99 -25.11
CA PRO A 101 15.42 1.57 -26.06
C PRO A 101 15.10 0.58 -27.17
N LEU A 102 13.85 0.58 -27.64
CA LEU A 102 13.42 -0.25 -28.75
C LEU A 102 14.16 0.15 -30.04
N PRO A 103 14.45 -0.79 -30.97
CA PRO A 103 15.06 -0.47 -32.27
C PRO A 103 14.25 0.50 -33.13
N ALA A 104 12.94 0.61 -32.87
CA ALA A 104 12.03 1.54 -33.54
C ALA A 104 12.06 2.96 -32.94
N PHE A 105 12.71 3.17 -31.80
CA PHE A 105 12.81 4.48 -31.18
C PHE A 105 13.90 5.33 -31.88
N PRO A 106 13.61 6.59 -32.28
CA PRO A 106 14.58 7.44 -32.98
C PRO A 106 15.64 7.98 -32.00
N THR A 107 16.62 7.14 -31.65
CA THR A 107 17.67 7.46 -30.67
C THR A 107 18.53 8.66 -31.08
N THR A 108 18.72 8.90 -32.38
CA THR A 108 19.56 9.99 -32.91
C THR A 108 18.91 11.37 -32.84
N GLN A 109 17.58 11.46 -32.81
CA GLN A 109 16.85 12.74 -32.75
C GLN A 109 16.53 13.16 -31.30
N HIS A 110 16.40 12.19 -30.40
CA HIS A 110 15.95 12.41 -29.02
C HIS A 110 16.89 11.77 -27.99
N GLU A 111 18.21 11.83 -28.23
CA GLU A 111 19.22 11.27 -27.33
C GLU A 111 19.10 11.82 -25.90
N GLY A 112 19.01 13.15 -25.76
CA GLY A 112 18.90 13.81 -24.45
C GLY A 112 17.64 13.44 -23.65
N LEU A 113 16.55 13.07 -24.35
CA LEU A 113 15.34 12.59 -23.68
C LEU A 113 15.53 11.17 -23.14
N VAL A 114 16.15 10.28 -23.93
CA VAL A 114 16.44 8.89 -23.54
C VAL A 114 17.37 8.86 -22.33
N THR A 115 18.43 9.65 -22.36
CA THR A 115 19.38 9.73 -21.24
C THR A 115 18.73 10.25 -19.96
N THR A 116 17.70 11.09 -20.08
CA THR A 116 16.95 11.61 -18.93
C THR A 116 15.93 10.60 -18.41
N LEU A 117 15.19 9.92 -19.28
CA LEU A 117 14.16 8.94 -18.90
C LEU A 117 14.75 7.64 -18.32
N LEU A 118 15.88 7.18 -18.85
CA LEU A 118 16.57 5.97 -18.39
C LEU A 118 17.60 6.25 -17.28
N ARG A 119 17.68 7.50 -16.79
CA ARG A 119 18.55 7.87 -15.69
C ARG A 119 18.14 7.13 -14.41
N LYS A 120 19.08 6.38 -13.83
CA LYS A 120 18.93 5.74 -12.51
C LYS A 120 19.46 6.57 -11.35
N LYS A 121 20.21 7.65 -11.62
CA LYS A 121 20.81 8.47 -10.58
C LYS A 121 19.72 9.25 -9.82
N PRO A 122 19.69 9.19 -8.47
CA PRO A 122 18.72 9.93 -7.66
C PRO A 122 18.81 11.44 -7.86
N LEU A 123 17.87 12.15 -7.23
CA LEU A 123 17.93 13.60 -7.10
C LEU A 123 19.08 13.97 -6.15
N PRO A 124 19.79 15.09 -6.41
CA PRO A 124 20.95 15.48 -5.60
C PRO A 124 20.59 15.67 -4.11
N GLU A 125 19.40 16.20 -3.80
CA GLU A 125 18.92 16.35 -2.42
C GLU A 125 18.82 15.00 -1.69
N VAL A 126 18.43 13.93 -2.41
CA VAL A 126 18.32 12.58 -1.85
C VAL A 126 19.71 11.97 -1.65
N ASP A 127 20.64 12.20 -2.59
CA ASP A 127 22.04 11.77 -2.44
C ASP A 127 22.66 12.43 -1.17
N GLU A 128 22.45 13.74 -0.98
CA GLU A 128 22.92 14.47 0.21
C GLU A 128 22.35 13.91 1.51
N TRP A 129 21.07 13.54 1.54
CA TRP A 129 20.45 12.93 2.72
C TRP A 129 20.98 11.52 3.01
N ILE A 130 21.28 10.75 1.97
CA ILE A 130 21.91 9.43 2.11
C ILE A 130 23.31 9.58 2.70
N ASP A 131 24.12 10.48 2.14
CA ASP A 131 25.48 10.72 2.62
C ASP A 131 25.50 11.23 4.07
N ALA A 132 24.56 12.12 4.43
CA ALA A 132 24.38 12.59 5.80
C ALA A 132 24.00 11.44 6.75
N ALA A 133 23.03 10.60 6.36
CA ALA A 133 22.61 9.46 7.16
C ALA A 133 23.74 8.43 7.36
N ILE A 134 24.57 8.18 6.35
CA ILE A 134 25.74 7.31 6.45
C ILE A 134 26.75 7.89 7.46
N ALA A 135 27.04 9.19 7.36
CA ALA A 135 27.97 9.87 8.27
C ALA A 135 27.48 9.86 9.74
N GLU A 136 26.16 9.97 9.96
CA GLU A 136 25.56 9.82 11.29
C GLU A 136 25.60 8.37 11.79
N SER A 137 25.36 7.40 10.91
CA SER A 137 25.35 5.97 11.27
C SER A 137 26.72 5.47 11.74
N ASP A 138 27.82 6.02 11.22
CA ASP A 138 29.18 5.69 11.66
C ASP A 138 29.43 6.10 13.13
N GLN A 139 28.70 7.10 13.65
CA GLN A 139 28.78 7.53 15.04
C GLN A 139 27.96 6.62 15.97
N PHE A 140 26.88 6.03 15.48
CA PHE A 140 25.97 5.17 16.23
C PHE A 140 26.17 3.69 15.87
N LYS A 141 27.22 3.06 16.42
CA LYS A 141 27.39 1.61 16.37
C LYS A 141 26.47 0.92 17.37
N LEU A 142 25.16 0.94 17.09
CA LEU A 142 24.17 0.18 17.85
C LEU A 142 24.11 -1.27 17.33
N PRO A 143 23.88 -2.25 18.20
CA PRO A 143 23.60 -3.62 17.77
C PRO A 143 22.20 -3.69 17.14
N ILE A 144 22.10 -3.40 15.83
CA ILE A 144 20.84 -3.32 15.07
C ILE A 144 19.92 -4.54 15.31
N HIS A 145 20.49 -5.74 15.33
CA HIS A 145 19.72 -6.97 15.56
C HIS A 145 19.04 -7.02 16.93
N ALA A 146 19.69 -6.50 17.98
CA ALA A 146 19.09 -6.48 19.32
C ALA A 146 17.94 -5.46 19.41
N ASP A 147 18.04 -4.36 18.68
CA ASP A 147 16.97 -3.35 18.61
C ASP A 147 15.78 -3.87 17.78
N ASP A 148 16.04 -4.61 16.69
CA ASP A 148 14.99 -5.27 15.90
C ASP A 148 14.24 -6.32 16.73
N ASP A 149 14.97 -7.18 17.46
CA ASP A 149 14.38 -8.18 18.37
C ASP A 149 13.53 -7.50 19.46
N PHE A 150 14.00 -6.36 19.99
CA PHE A 150 13.26 -5.58 20.98
C PHE A 150 12.00 -4.94 20.40
N ALA A 151 12.06 -4.41 19.17
CA ALA A 151 10.91 -3.84 18.49
C ALA A 151 9.84 -4.91 18.19
N GLU A 152 10.26 -6.11 17.79
CA GLU A 152 9.37 -7.26 17.59
C GLU A 152 8.71 -7.68 18.91
N TRP A 153 9.48 -7.74 20.01
CA TRP A 153 8.93 -7.99 21.34
C TRP A 153 7.90 -6.93 21.76
N CYS A 154 8.18 -5.64 21.54
CA CYS A 154 7.25 -4.56 21.84
C CYS A 154 5.95 -4.71 21.04
N TYR A 155 6.05 -5.00 19.75
CA TYR A 155 4.89 -5.23 18.89
C TYR A 155 4.06 -6.43 19.38
N ALA A 156 4.72 -7.54 19.73
CA ALA A 156 4.04 -8.71 20.28
C ALA A 156 3.29 -8.39 21.58
N LYS A 157 3.92 -7.63 22.49
CA LYS A 157 3.28 -7.24 23.75
C LYS A 157 2.09 -6.30 23.54
N VAL A 158 2.21 -5.33 22.62
CA VAL A 158 1.08 -4.45 22.27
C VAL A 158 -0.09 -5.25 21.70
N LYS A 159 0.18 -6.24 20.86
CA LYS A 159 -0.86 -7.11 20.30
C LYS A 159 -1.55 -7.98 21.36
N GLU A 160 -0.78 -8.53 22.29
CA GLU A 160 -1.32 -9.26 23.44
C GLU A 160 -2.26 -8.38 24.29
N LEU A 161 -1.84 -7.14 24.57
CA LEU A 161 -2.66 -6.17 25.29
C LEU A 161 -3.91 -5.77 24.47
N GLU A 162 -3.79 -5.59 23.15
CA GLU A 162 -4.94 -5.30 22.29
C GLU A 162 -6.00 -6.43 22.32
N ASP A 163 -5.55 -7.68 22.41
CA ASP A 163 -6.44 -8.84 22.51
C ASP A 163 -7.04 -8.99 23.93
N GLU A 164 -6.31 -8.60 24.97
CA GLU A 164 -6.76 -8.61 26.37
C GLU A 164 -7.77 -7.48 26.65
N PHE A 165 -7.53 -6.28 26.13
CA PHE A 165 -8.39 -5.12 26.34
C PHE A 165 -9.50 -5.03 25.29
N THR A 166 -10.73 -5.38 25.68
CA THR A 166 -11.91 -4.91 24.96
C THR A 166 -12.16 -3.44 25.29
N PHE A 167 -11.71 -2.51 24.43
CA PHE A 167 -12.06 -1.08 24.50
C PHE A 167 -13.54 -0.79 24.14
N GLU A 168 -14.41 -1.79 24.31
CA GLU A 168 -15.84 -1.68 24.06
C GLU A 168 -16.56 -1.54 25.39
N GLY A 169 -17.06 -0.34 25.67
CA GLY A 169 -17.81 -0.02 26.89
C GLY A 169 -17.74 1.48 27.22
N PHE A 170 -18.79 2.00 27.84
CA PHE A 170 -18.79 3.35 28.43
C PHE A 170 -18.39 3.34 29.90
N HIS A 171 -17.82 2.22 30.37
CA HIS A 171 -17.46 2.10 31.78
C HIS A 171 -16.24 2.96 32.05
N THR A 172 -16.45 3.94 32.92
CA THR A 172 -15.37 4.75 33.46
C THR A 172 -14.53 3.90 34.42
N GLU A 173 -13.27 4.25 34.65
CA GLU A 173 -12.37 3.51 35.55
C GLU A 173 -13.01 3.25 36.93
N ALA A 174 -13.79 4.21 37.44
CA ALA A 174 -14.52 4.09 38.70
C ALA A 174 -15.66 3.05 38.68
N GLU A 175 -16.30 2.81 37.54
CA GLU A 175 -17.31 1.74 37.39
C GLU A 175 -16.64 0.36 37.33
N LEU A 176 -15.42 0.29 36.79
CA LEU A 176 -14.62 -0.93 36.69
C LEU A 176 -14.10 -1.37 38.07
N GLU A 177 -13.61 -0.43 38.88
CA GLU A 177 -13.24 -0.67 40.29
C GLU A 177 -14.45 -1.11 41.14
N PHE A 178 -15.63 -0.54 40.89
CA PHE A 178 -16.86 -0.97 41.56
C PHE A 178 -17.25 -2.41 41.16
N MET A 179 -17.04 -2.78 39.90
CA MET A 179 -17.27 -4.14 39.39
C MET A 179 -16.28 -5.17 39.92
N GLU A 180 -15.09 -4.78 40.38
CA GLU A 180 -14.14 -5.67 41.06
C GLU A 180 -14.55 -5.99 42.52
N THR A 181 -15.48 -5.21 43.09
CA THR A 181 -15.99 -5.40 44.46
C THR A 181 -17.08 -6.49 44.49
N ASP A 182 -17.18 -7.29 45.58
CA ASP A 182 -18.16 -8.39 45.74
C ASP A 182 -19.63 -7.98 45.51
N GLU A 183 -19.98 -6.71 45.73
CA GLU A 183 -21.33 -6.17 45.47
C GLU A 183 -21.55 -5.81 43.99
N GLY A 184 -20.51 -5.35 43.29
CA GLY A 184 -20.55 -5.04 41.85
C GLY A 184 -20.59 -6.29 40.99
N GLN A 185 -19.85 -7.35 41.38
CA GLN A 185 -19.92 -8.65 40.72
C GLN A 185 -21.32 -9.27 40.81
N LYS A 186 -21.95 -9.20 41.99
CA LYS A 186 -23.34 -9.67 42.18
C LYS A 186 -24.37 -8.84 41.42
N ALA A 187 -24.20 -7.52 41.35
CA ALA A 187 -25.10 -6.64 40.60
C ALA A 187 -24.99 -6.91 39.09
N GLU A 188 -23.79 -7.13 38.57
CA GLU A 188 -23.56 -7.45 37.16
C GLU A 188 -24.00 -8.88 36.82
N GLU A 189 -23.81 -9.85 37.72
CA GLU A 189 -24.36 -11.21 37.57
C GLU A 189 -25.90 -11.19 37.54
N ALA A 190 -26.54 -10.45 38.45
CA ALA A 190 -27.99 -10.29 38.47
C ALA A 190 -28.51 -9.60 37.19
N ARG A 191 -27.76 -8.61 36.68
CA ARG A 191 -28.08 -7.94 35.41
C ARG A 191 -27.90 -8.87 34.22
N LYS A 192 -26.82 -9.66 34.17
CA LYS A 192 -26.60 -10.70 33.14
C LYS A 192 -27.63 -11.81 33.19
N GLU A 193 -28.12 -12.20 34.37
CA GLU A 193 -29.20 -13.16 34.52
C GLU A 193 -30.54 -12.59 34.02
N ALA A 194 -30.85 -11.34 34.37
CA ALA A 194 -32.05 -10.65 33.88
C ALA A 194 -32.03 -10.47 32.35
N ASP A 195 -30.87 -10.19 31.77
CA ASP A 195 -30.71 -10.06 30.32
C ASP A 195 -30.81 -11.42 29.62
N LYS A 196 -30.24 -12.49 30.18
CA LYS A 196 -30.44 -13.88 29.69
C LYS A 196 -31.89 -14.33 29.77
N GLU A 197 -32.62 -13.93 30.81
CA GLU A 197 -34.04 -14.25 30.95
C GLU A 197 -34.89 -13.52 29.90
N LYS A 198 -34.61 -12.23 29.66
CA LYS A 198 -35.22 -11.46 28.56
C LYS A 198 -34.88 -12.03 27.18
N GLU A 199 -33.65 -12.50 26.98
CA GLU A 199 -33.22 -13.10 25.72
C GLU A 199 -33.91 -14.45 25.46
N LYS A 200 -34.08 -15.27 26.51
CA LYS A 200 -34.89 -16.50 26.44
C LYS A 200 -36.34 -16.20 26.07
N LEU A 201 -36.98 -15.23 26.75
CA LEU A 201 -38.34 -14.81 26.45
C LEU A 201 -38.49 -14.28 25.02
N ASN A 202 -37.54 -13.48 24.54
CA ASN A 202 -37.54 -12.99 23.15
C ASN A 202 -37.31 -14.12 22.12
N SER A 203 -36.52 -15.14 22.46
CA SER A 203 -36.27 -16.29 21.59
C SER A 203 -37.50 -17.20 21.42
N GLU A 204 -38.32 -17.32 22.48
CA GLU A 204 -39.61 -18.02 22.44
C GLU A 204 -40.64 -17.27 21.59
N VAL A 205 -40.66 -15.93 21.67
CA VAL A 205 -41.54 -15.07 20.85
C VAL A 205 -41.11 -15.03 19.38
N SER A 206 -39.81 -15.16 19.09
CA SER A 206 -39.22 -15.08 17.74
C SER A 206 -39.18 -16.42 16.98
N GLY A 207 -39.66 -17.52 17.59
CA GLY A 207 -39.66 -18.84 16.93
C GLY A 207 -38.25 -19.42 16.70
N GLY A 208 -37.32 -19.17 17.63
CA GLY A 208 -35.99 -19.79 17.63
C GLY A 208 -34.90 -19.09 16.80
N LYS A 209 -35.19 -17.92 16.22
CA LYS A 209 -34.15 -17.05 15.65
C LYS A 209 -33.83 -15.93 16.64
N THR A 210 -32.72 -16.06 17.34
CA THR A 210 -32.15 -14.98 18.16
C THR A 210 -31.63 -13.87 17.24
N PRO A 211 -32.06 -12.61 17.43
CA PRO A 211 -31.45 -11.49 16.72
C PRO A 211 -29.98 -11.39 17.13
N MET A 212 -29.10 -11.17 16.15
CA MET A 212 -27.67 -11.04 16.41
C MET A 212 -27.43 -9.85 17.35
N SER A 213 -26.63 -10.05 18.41
CA SER A 213 -26.31 -8.97 19.35
C SER A 213 -25.69 -7.78 18.59
N PRO A 214 -26.12 -6.53 18.85
CA PRO A 214 -25.54 -5.34 18.21
C PRO A 214 -24.01 -5.28 18.34
N ASN A 215 -23.44 -5.80 19.43
CA ASN A 215 -22.00 -5.89 19.63
C ASN A 215 -21.35 -6.90 18.68
N VAL A 216 -21.99 -8.03 18.40
CA VAL A 216 -21.50 -9.01 17.40
C VAL A 216 -21.54 -8.40 16.00
N VAL A 217 -22.57 -7.62 15.69
CA VAL A 217 -22.68 -6.91 14.40
C VAL A 217 -21.62 -5.80 14.29
N LEU A 218 -21.41 -5.01 15.34
CA LEU A 218 -20.37 -3.97 15.38
C LEU A 218 -18.96 -4.57 15.28
N ARG A 219 -18.71 -5.68 15.99
CA ARG A 219 -17.45 -6.43 15.91
C ARG A 219 -17.21 -7.00 14.52
N PHE A 220 -18.26 -7.50 13.86
CA PHE A 220 -18.19 -7.93 12.47
C PHE A 220 -17.91 -6.77 11.52
N ILE A 221 -18.57 -5.62 11.69
CA ILE A 221 -18.35 -4.43 10.84
C ILE A 221 -16.92 -3.90 10.99
N ASN A 222 -16.37 -3.89 12.20
CA ASN A 222 -15.06 -3.30 12.48
C ASN A 222 -13.89 -4.26 12.24
N ARG A 223 -14.05 -5.54 12.58
CA ARG A 223 -12.96 -6.54 12.53
C ARG A 223 -13.19 -7.65 11.51
N GLY A 224 -14.37 -7.74 10.88
CA GLY A 224 -14.69 -8.78 9.90
C GLY A 224 -14.90 -10.18 10.48
N VAL A 225 -14.99 -10.32 11.81
CA VAL A 225 -15.09 -11.61 12.50
C VAL A 225 -16.54 -11.87 12.92
N ILE A 226 -17.11 -12.98 12.44
CA ILE A 226 -18.33 -13.58 12.98
C ILE A 226 -17.87 -14.84 13.72
N GLN A 227 -18.07 -14.91 15.03
CA GLN A 227 -18.04 -16.19 15.75
C GLN A 227 -19.42 -16.84 15.67
#